data_AF-A0A2D7HAQ7-F1
#
_entry.id   AF-A0A2D7HAQ7-F1
#
_cell.length_a   1.000
_cell.length_b   1.000
_cell.length_c   1.000
_cell.angle_alpha   90.00
_cell.angle_beta   90.00
_cell.angle_gamma   90.00
#
_symmetry.space_group_name_H-M   'P 1'
#
loop_
_entity.id
_entity.type
_entity.pdbx_description
1 polymer ?
#
loop_
_entity_poly.entity_id
_entity_poly.type
_entity_poly.pdbx_seq_one_letter_code
_entity_poly.pdbx_strand_id
1 'polypeptide(L)'
;MQGRMQLMFGCDIRSLAAFRIGIGSLLFVDALVRYFAAESFYSDAGYMSCDLAKYVSPDAYSLNYLSGSVGFQQLIFFLQACSALLLGVGCFTRIATLCCWLLLASIHVRNPM
;
A
#
# COMPACT_ATOMS: atom_id res chain seq x y z
N MET A 1 14.76 34.92 -17.61
CA MET A 1 14.55 34.46 -16.20
C MET A 1 14.16 32.98 -16.07
N GLN A 2 13.65 32.31 -17.13
CA GLN A 2 13.26 30.88 -17.10
C GLN A 2 14.35 29.90 -16.62
N GLY A 3 15.62 30.12 -16.99
CA GLY A 3 16.71 29.16 -16.76
C GLY A 3 17.11 28.96 -15.28
N ARG A 4 16.98 29.99 -14.43
CA ARG A 4 17.31 29.87 -13.00
C ARG A 4 16.27 29.06 -12.22
N MET A 5 14.99 29.16 -12.59
CA MET A 5 13.92 28.38 -11.96
C MET A 5 14.07 26.88 -12.26
N GLN A 6 14.52 26.51 -13.46
CA GLN A 6 14.79 25.10 -13.78
C GLN A 6 16.04 24.55 -13.08
N LEU A 7 17.03 25.38 -12.74
CA LEU A 7 18.16 24.93 -11.93
C LEU A 7 17.79 24.74 -10.44
N MET A 8 16.86 25.57 -9.93
CA MET A 8 16.46 25.52 -8.52
C MET A 8 15.34 24.50 -8.25
N PHE A 9 14.47 24.23 -9.23
CA PHE A 9 13.33 23.30 -9.10
C PHE A 9 13.41 22.11 -10.07
N GLY A 10 14.48 21.99 -10.86
CA GLY A 10 14.69 20.85 -11.76
C GLY A 10 15.05 19.61 -10.97
N CYS A 11 14.18 18.59 -11.05
CA CYS A 11 14.49 17.28 -10.51
C CYS A 11 15.21 16.46 -11.60
N ASP A 12 16.41 15.99 -11.29
CA ASP A 12 17.17 15.13 -12.18
C ASP A 12 16.39 13.84 -12.45
N ILE A 13 16.22 13.47 -13.73
CA ILE A 13 15.45 12.28 -14.13
C ILE A 13 15.99 10.98 -13.49
N ARG A 14 17.30 10.93 -13.22
CA ARG A 14 17.97 9.81 -12.55
C ARG A 14 17.62 9.76 -11.07
N SER A 15 17.59 10.92 -10.39
CA SER A 15 17.14 11.02 -8.99
C SER A 15 15.66 10.63 -8.86
N LEU A 16 14.82 11.04 -9.81
CA LEU A 16 13.41 10.66 -9.83
C LEU A 16 13.24 9.14 -10.00
N ALA A 17 14.04 8.51 -10.85
CA ALA A 17 14.05 7.06 -11.03
C ALA A 17 14.51 6.33 -9.75
N ALA A 18 15.60 6.78 -9.12
CA ALA A 18 16.09 6.21 -7.87
C ALA A 18 15.07 6.33 -6.73
N PHE A 19 14.42 7.49 -6.61
CA PHE A 19 13.36 7.73 -5.62
C PHE A 19 12.17 6.78 -5.83
N ARG A 20 11.77 6.56 -7.08
CA ARG A 20 10.68 5.65 -7.43
C ARG A 20 11.02 4.19 -7.09
N ILE A 21 12.24 3.75 -7.41
CA ILE A 21 12.71 2.41 -7.04
C ILE A 21 12.71 2.28 -5.51
N GLY A 22 13.24 3.27 -4.79
CA GLY A 22 13.27 3.27 -3.32
C GLY A 22 11.87 3.14 -2.69
N ILE A 23 10.90 3.95 -3.13
CA ILE A 23 9.51 3.85 -2.65
C ILE A 23 8.87 2.51 -3.04
N GLY A 24 9.07 2.05 -4.27
CA GLY A 24 8.54 0.76 -4.73
C GLY A 24 9.08 -0.40 -3.89
N SER A 25 10.38 -0.41 -3.60
CA SER A 25 11.01 -1.40 -2.73
C SER A 25 10.46 -1.35 -1.30
N LEU A 26 10.29 -0.15 -0.73
CA LEU A 26 9.72 0.00 0.62
C LEU A 26 8.29 -0.56 0.69
N LEU A 27 7.43 -0.21 -0.27
CA LEU A 27 6.07 -0.72 -0.35
C LEU A 27 6.02 -2.24 -0.56
N PHE A 28 6.96 -2.79 -1.33
CA PHE A 28 7.06 -4.22 -1.56
C PHE A 28 7.46 -4.99 -0.29
N VAL A 29 8.48 -4.51 0.42
CA VAL A 29 8.91 -5.12 1.69
C VAL A 29 7.80 -5.02 2.74
N ASP A 30 7.15 -3.86 2.84
CA ASP A 30 5.99 -3.67 3.71
C ASP A 30 4.85 -4.67 3.41
N ALA A 31 4.51 -4.84 2.13
CA ALA A 31 3.49 -5.80 1.70
C ALA A 31 3.88 -7.25 2.03
N LEU A 32 5.15 -7.63 1.87
CA LEU A 32 5.63 -8.98 2.21
C LEU A 32 5.54 -9.24 3.71
N VAL A 33 6.02 -8.32 4.54
CA VAL A 33 5.94 -8.46 6.00
C VAL A 33 4.48 -8.61 6.44
N ARG A 34 3.58 -7.80 5.86
CA ARG A 34 2.15 -7.85 6.14
C ARG A 34 1.47 -9.10 5.59
N TYR A 35 1.93 -9.65 4.46
CA TYR A 35 1.41 -10.91 3.91
C TYR A 35 1.64 -12.08 4.87
N PHE A 36 2.83 -12.18 5.46
CA PHE A 36 3.13 -13.22 6.47
C PHE A 36 2.41 -12.96 7.80
N ALA A 37 2.25 -11.69 8.18
CA ALA A 37 1.51 -11.31 9.38
C ALA A 37 -0.03 -11.36 9.21
N ALA A 38 -0.53 -11.56 7.99
CA ALA A 38 -1.96 -11.52 7.67
C ALA A 38 -2.74 -12.58 8.45
N GLU A 39 -2.19 -13.78 8.60
CA GLU A 39 -2.85 -14.87 9.33
C GLU A 39 -3.00 -14.55 10.82
N SER A 40 -2.03 -13.85 11.42
CA SER A 40 -2.03 -13.57 12.87
C SER A 40 -2.83 -12.33 13.25
N PHE A 41 -2.79 -11.29 12.42
CA PHE A 41 -3.37 -9.98 12.75
C PHE A 41 -4.60 -9.62 11.95
N TYR A 42 -4.79 -10.21 10.77
CA TYR A 42 -5.88 -9.83 9.86
C TYR A 42 -6.90 -10.97 9.66
N SER A 43 -6.56 -12.21 9.98
CA SER A 43 -7.52 -13.33 9.98
C SER A 43 -8.61 -13.21 11.04
N ASP A 44 -9.79 -13.76 10.79
CA ASP A 44 -10.80 -14.02 11.83
C ASP A 44 -10.31 -14.99 12.92
N ALA A 45 -9.33 -15.85 12.61
CA ALA A 45 -8.65 -16.71 13.58
C ALA A 45 -7.51 -16.00 14.33
N GLY A 46 -7.19 -14.76 13.93
CA GLY A 46 -6.14 -13.93 14.52
C GLY A 46 -6.65 -13.06 15.67
N TYR A 47 -5.78 -12.19 16.18
CA TYR A 47 -6.09 -11.33 17.33
C TYR A 47 -7.11 -10.23 17.04
N MET A 48 -7.29 -9.83 15.77
CA MET A 48 -8.16 -8.73 15.36
C MET A 48 -9.17 -9.18 14.29
N SER A 49 -10.15 -9.97 14.75
CA SER A 49 -11.27 -10.45 13.93
C SER A 49 -12.02 -9.29 13.27
N CYS A 50 -12.66 -9.56 12.13
CA CYS A 50 -13.29 -8.55 11.30
C CYS A 50 -14.39 -7.76 12.07
N ASP A 51 -15.09 -8.44 12.98
CA ASP A 51 -16.12 -7.84 13.83
C ASP A 51 -15.57 -6.85 14.86
N LEU A 52 -14.39 -7.11 15.43
CA LEU A 52 -13.73 -6.20 16.36
C LEU A 52 -13.26 -4.93 15.65
N ALA A 53 -12.70 -5.06 14.44
CA ALA A 53 -12.28 -3.91 13.64
C ALA A 53 -13.46 -3.02 13.22
N LYS A 54 -14.60 -3.61 12.84
CA LYS A 54 -15.84 -2.85 12.55
C LYS A 54 -16.37 -2.10 13.78
N TYR A 55 -16.21 -2.67 14.97
CA TYR A 55 -16.62 -2.03 16.21
C TYR A 55 -15.77 -0.80 16.55
N VAL A 56 -14.47 -0.84 16.23
CA VAL A 56 -13.54 0.28 16.45
C VAL A 56 -13.73 1.40 15.42
N SER A 57 -14.20 1.10 14.21
CA SER A 57 -14.41 2.10 13.16
C SER A 57 -15.68 1.84 12.34
N PRO A 58 -16.86 2.15 12.91
CA PRO A 58 -18.15 1.83 12.30
C PRO A 58 -18.44 2.61 11.00
N ASP A 59 -17.88 3.81 10.84
CA ASP A 59 -18.11 4.67 9.67
C ASP A 59 -17.10 4.45 8.53
N ALA A 60 -16.11 3.57 8.72
CA ALA A 60 -15.00 3.45 7.81
C ALA A 60 -15.21 2.34 6.78
N TYR A 61 -15.61 2.72 5.56
CA TYR A 61 -15.70 1.78 4.43
C TYR A 61 -14.30 1.39 3.96
N SER A 62 -13.94 0.12 4.15
CA SER A 62 -12.67 -0.45 3.69
C SER A 62 -12.94 -1.74 2.91
N LEU A 63 -12.21 -1.93 1.81
CA LEU A 63 -12.24 -3.17 1.04
C LEU A 63 -11.89 -4.37 1.93
N ASN A 64 -11.04 -4.17 2.94
CA ASN A 64 -10.65 -5.19 3.91
C ASN A 64 -11.77 -5.59 4.90
N TYR A 65 -12.92 -4.88 4.94
CA TYR A 65 -14.10 -5.28 5.72
C TYR A 65 -15.05 -6.20 4.96
N LEU A 66 -14.86 -6.34 3.64
CA LEU A 66 -15.76 -7.11 2.78
C LEU A 66 -15.66 -8.62 3.02
N SER A 67 -14.49 -9.09 3.49
CA SER A 67 -14.30 -10.49 3.91
C SER A 67 -13.18 -10.61 4.95
N GLY A 68 -13.47 -11.28 6.08
CA GLY A 68 -12.51 -11.60 7.14
C GLY A 68 -11.59 -12.79 6.80
N SER A 69 -11.77 -13.41 5.63
CA SER A 69 -10.99 -14.58 5.21
C SER A 69 -9.52 -14.22 4.99
N VAL A 70 -8.64 -15.09 5.49
CA VAL A 70 -7.18 -14.98 5.31
C VAL A 70 -6.81 -14.87 3.84
N GLY A 71 -7.45 -15.66 2.98
CA GLY A 71 -7.18 -15.68 1.55
C GLY A 71 -7.51 -14.35 0.87
N PHE A 72 -8.58 -13.67 1.30
CA PHE A 72 -8.95 -12.37 0.73
C PHE A 72 -7.93 -11.28 1.09
N GLN A 73 -7.44 -11.28 2.32
CA GLN A 73 -6.41 -10.31 2.77
C GLN A 73 -5.05 -10.61 2.13
N GLN A 74 -4.66 -11.88 2.04
CA GLN A 74 -3.47 -12.30 1.32
C GLN A 74 -3.51 -11.85 -0.14
N LEU A 75 -4.67 -11.93 -0.80
CA LEU A 75 -4.86 -11.45 -2.17
C LEU A 75 -4.69 -9.93 -2.29
N ILE A 76 -5.20 -9.17 -1.31
CA ILE A 76 -5.01 -7.71 -1.23
C ILE A 76 -3.52 -7.35 -1.08
N PHE A 77 -2.81 -8.00 -0.16
CA PHE A 77 -1.37 -7.77 0.02
C PHE A 77 -0.55 -8.21 -1.18
N PHE A 78 -0.95 -9.29 -1.86
CA PHE A 78 -0.31 -9.73 -3.10
C PHE A 78 -0.48 -8.69 -4.22
N LEU A 79 -1.69 -8.15 -4.39
CA LEU A 79 -1.94 -7.06 -5.34
C LEU A 79 -1.15 -5.79 -4.99
N GLN A 80 -0.98 -5.50 -3.70
CA GLN A 80 -0.13 -4.39 -3.22
C GLN A 80 1.33 -4.62 -3.62
N ALA A 81 1.86 -5.83 -3.40
CA ALA A 81 3.23 -6.19 -3.76
C ALA A 81 3.46 -6.10 -5.28
N CYS A 82 2.53 -6.61 -6.09
CA CYS A 82 2.58 -6.46 -7.55
C CYS A 82 2.57 -4.99 -7.98
N SER A 83 1.68 -4.18 -7.39
CA SER A 83 1.60 -2.73 -7.69
C SER A 83 2.90 -1.99 -7.32
N ALA A 84 3.51 -2.36 -6.20
CA ALA A 84 4.79 -1.81 -5.75
C ALA A 84 5.95 -2.16 -6.70
N LEU A 85 5.97 -3.39 -7.24
CA LEU A 85 6.94 -3.78 -8.28
C LEU A 85 6.75 -2.98 -9.57
N LEU A 86 5.52 -2.84 -10.06
CA LEU A 86 5.24 -2.01 -11.24
C LEU A 86 5.68 -0.56 -11.03
N LEU A 87 5.44 -0.03 -9.83
CA LEU A 87 5.88 1.30 -9.43
C LEU A 87 7.40 1.41 -9.49
N GLY A 88 8.13 0.46 -8.89
CA GLY A 88 9.61 0.45 -8.89
C GLY A 88 10.21 0.35 -10.30
N VAL A 89 9.65 -0.53 -11.15
CA VAL A 89 10.06 -0.69 -12.57
C VAL A 89 9.76 0.56 -13.38
N GLY A 90 8.77 1.36 -12.97
CA GLY A 90 8.35 2.56 -13.67
C GLY A 90 7.33 2.33 -14.78
N CYS A 91 6.73 1.14 -14.84
CA CYS A 91 5.59 0.85 -15.72
C CYS A 91 4.28 1.33 -15.08
N PHE A 92 3.40 1.98 -15.87
CA PHE A 92 2.08 2.43 -15.43
C PHE A 92 2.06 3.21 -14.10
N THR A 93 3.06 4.05 -13.87
CA THR A 93 3.33 4.69 -12.57
C THR A 93 2.13 5.38 -11.95
N ARG A 94 1.32 6.11 -12.73
CA ARG A 94 0.09 6.74 -12.22
C ARG A 94 -0.89 5.73 -11.62
N ILE A 95 -1.12 4.62 -12.31
CA ILE A 95 -2.06 3.57 -11.88
C ILE A 95 -1.47 2.83 -10.69
N ALA A 96 -0.18 2.48 -10.75
CA ALA A 96 0.52 1.80 -9.66
C ALA A 96 0.52 2.63 -8.36
N THR A 97 0.75 3.95 -8.45
CA THR A 97 0.68 4.84 -7.28
C THR A 97 -0.73 4.92 -6.71
N LEU A 98 -1.75 5.07 -7.57
CA LEU A 98 -3.15 5.10 -7.12
C LEU A 98 -3.55 3.78 -6.45
N CYS A 99 -3.20 2.64 -7.03
CA CYS A 99 -3.42 1.33 -6.42
C CYS A 99 -2.71 1.21 -5.08
N CYS A 100 -1.41 1.56 -5.01
CA CYS A 100 -0.65 1.53 -3.77
C CYS A 100 -1.29 2.39 -2.68
N TRP A 101 -1.73 3.60 -3.05
CA TRP A 101 -2.36 4.54 -2.13
C TRP A 101 -3.71 4.04 -1.62
N LEU A 102 -4.59 3.57 -2.52
CA LEU A 102 -5.91 3.04 -2.15
C LEU A 102 -5.79 1.83 -1.22
N LEU A 103 -4.88 0.91 -1.54
CA LEU A 103 -4.65 -0.29 -0.74
C LEU A 103 -4.05 0.05 0.63
N LEU A 104 -3.09 0.97 0.69
CA LEU A 104 -2.50 1.44 1.95
C LEU A 104 -3.53 2.16 2.83
N ALA A 105 -4.39 2.98 2.23
CA ALA A 105 -5.48 3.64 2.93
C ALA A 105 -6.48 2.61 3.48
N SER A 106 -6.81 1.58 2.71
CA SER A 106 -7.71 0.52 3.18
C SER A 106 -7.13 -0.30 4.34
N ILE A 107 -5.80 -0.47 4.42
CA ILE A 107 -5.14 -1.16 5.54
C ILE A 107 -5.19 -0.28 6.80
N HIS A 108 -4.89 1.01 6.70
CA HIS A 108 -4.93 1.94 7.83
C HIS A 108 -6.32 2.09 8.42
N VAL A 109 -7.36 2.06 7.57
CA VAL A 109 -8.75 2.10 8.04
C VAL A 109 -9.11 0.88 8.91
N ARG A 110 -8.48 -0.27 8.67
CA ARG A 110 -8.76 -1.49 9.45
C ARG A 110 -7.94 -1.58 10.73
N ASN A 111 -6.83 -0.85 10.82
CA ASN A 111 -6.03 -0.72 12.02
C ASN A 111 -5.79 0.76 12.34
N PRO A 112 -6.84 1.50 12.77
CA PRO A 112 -6.68 2.85 13.27
C PRO A 112 -5.91 2.76 14.58
N MET A 113 -4.67 3.24 14.57
CA MET A 113 -3.84 3.32 15.78
C MET A 113 -4.40 4.37 16.74
#